data_AF-A0A524MZA7-F1
#
_entry.id   AF-A0A524MZA7-F1
#
_cell.length_a   1.000
_cell.length_b   1.000
_cell.length_c   1.000
_cell.angle_alpha   90.00
_cell.angle_beta   90.00
_cell.angle_gamma   90.00
#
_symmetry.space_group_name_H-M   'P 1'
#
loop_
_entity.id
_entity.type
_entity.pdbx_description
1 polymer ?
#
loop_
_entity_poly.entity_id
_entity_poly.type
_entity_poly.pdbx_seq_one_letter_code
_entity_poly.pdbx_strand_id
1 'polypeptide(L)'
;MSTQDIIKRILALKPNLTEAAVKQLIEQERAKAAGLLTEEAAAHLVSSNLGINGAGERIEAKLKIGDLTPALSDVSLTGRVIHVFPSRSFDRDNNKKGKVLRLIIGDKTGSVVVVFWDEKADHVEASKLKPGKIVRILHGYSRDRRGNIEVNVGNRGQLFMEPMDAVEEDFPKLDSFFLTPADVHAEGTVNIEGVVMDNFPASTFAKQDGGEGKVGRLVLEEGGARINLVLWDDKVEEFGEIPKGTRIQVISGTVRTGNSGSPEVHVSWDTAIKIIKKGV
;
A
#
# COMPACT_ATOMS: atom_id res chain seq x y z
N MET A 1 -15.60 25.98 -3.68
CA MET A 1 -15.20 27.40 -3.90
C MET A 1 -14.46 27.37 -5.21
N SER A 2 -14.78 28.19 -6.22
CA SER A 2 -14.21 27.94 -7.55
C SER A 2 -12.67 28.02 -7.55
N THR A 3 -12.00 27.31 -8.45
CA THR A 3 -10.53 27.38 -8.62
C THR A 3 -10.05 28.84 -8.70
N GLN A 4 -10.80 29.69 -9.40
CA GLN A 4 -10.51 31.12 -9.53
C GLN A 4 -10.61 31.89 -8.21
N ASP A 5 -11.58 31.56 -7.35
CA ASP A 5 -11.71 32.17 -6.02
C ASP A 5 -10.55 31.76 -5.12
N ILE A 6 -10.09 30.50 -5.22
CA ILE A 6 -8.92 30.00 -4.49
C ILE A 6 -7.65 30.72 -4.95
N ILE A 7 -7.43 30.85 -6.27
CA ILE A 7 -6.28 31.56 -6.82
C ILE A 7 -6.27 33.02 -6.36
N LYS A 8 -7.40 33.73 -6.43
CA LYS A 8 -7.51 35.12 -5.94
C LYS A 8 -7.14 35.22 -4.46
N ARG A 9 -7.61 34.28 -3.64
CA ARG A 9 -7.28 34.23 -2.21
C ARG A 9 -5.78 33.97 -1.98
N ILE A 10 -5.17 33.10 -2.76
CA ILE A 10 -3.72 32.83 -2.70
C ILE A 10 -2.93 34.11 -2.99
N LEU A 11 -3.26 34.81 -4.08
CA LEU A 11 -2.59 36.05 -4.48
C LEU A 11 -2.77 37.18 -3.47
N ALA A 12 -3.94 37.26 -2.82
CA ALA A 12 -4.20 38.25 -1.77
C ALA A 12 -3.33 38.04 -0.53
N LEU A 13 -3.01 36.79 -0.17
CA LEU A 13 -2.25 36.45 1.04
C LEU A 13 -0.75 36.23 0.79
N LYS A 14 -0.35 35.94 -0.46
CA LYS A 14 1.03 35.81 -0.92
C LYS A 14 1.26 36.73 -2.13
N PRO A 15 1.36 38.05 -1.94
CA PRO A 15 1.49 39.02 -3.03
C PRO A 15 2.80 38.90 -3.83
N ASN A 16 3.76 38.12 -3.33
CA ASN A 16 4.99 37.78 -4.03
C ASN A 16 4.81 36.70 -5.13
N LEU A 17 3.65 36.06 -5.21
CA LEU A 17 3.32 35.10 -6.26
C LEU A 17 2.51 35.78 -7.37
N THR A 18 2.73 35.34 -8.61
CA THR A 18 1.92 35.76 -9.77
C THR A 18 0.81 34.76 -10.03
N GLU A 19 -0.27 35.18 -10.68
CA GLU A 19 -1.37 34.27 -11.06
C GLU A 19 -0.85 33.09 -11.91
N ALA A 20 0.07 33.37 -12.84
CA ALA A 20 0.71 32.36 -13.66
C ALA A 20 1.49 31.34 -12.80
N ALA A 21 2.23 31.80 -11.79
CA ALA A 21 2.95 30.92 -10.88
C ALA A 21 1.99 30.03 -10.06
N VAL A 22 0.87 30.58 -9.57
CA VAL A 22 -0.14 29.79 -8.84
C VAL A 22 -0.78 28.75 -9.74
N LYS A 23 -1.18 29.10 -10.96
CA LYS A 23 -1.72 28.13 -11.94
C LYS A 23 -0.71 27.03 -12.26
N GLN A 24 0.56 27.39 -12.38
CA GLN A 24 1.63 26.41 -12.60
C GLN A 24 1.77 25.44 -11.42
N LEU A 25 1.71 25.92 -10.17
CA LEU A 25 1.70 25.06 -8.98
C LEU A 25 0.49 24.12 -8.96
N ILE A 26 -0.70 24.60 -9.35
CA ILE A 26 -1.92 23.79 -9.42
C ILE A 26 -1.76 22.66 -10.43
N GLU A 27 -1.28 22.99 -11.63
CA GLU A 27 -1.07 21.98 -12.66
C GLU A 27 0.05 21.01 -12.30
N GLN A 28 1.11 21.47 -11.60
CA GLN A 28 2.15 20.59 -11.06
C GLN A 28 1.57 19.58 -10.06
N GLU A 29 0.76 20.00 -9.10
CA GLU A 29 0.13 19.09 -8.15
C GLU A 29 -0.84 18.11 -8.82
N ARG A 30 -1.60 18.60 -9.81
CA ARG A 30 -2.50 17.75 -10.62
C ARG A 30 -1.74 16.71 -11.44
N ALA A 31 -0.61 17.09 -12.04
CA ALA A 31 0.26 16.21 -12.79
C ALA A 31 0.95 15.17 -11.89
N LYS A 32 1.43 15.59 -10.70
CA LYS A 32 1.99 14.68 -9.70
C LYS A 32 0.98 13.66 -9.20
N ALA A 33 -0.29 14.00 -9.14
CA ALA A 33 -1.33 13.02 -8.83
C ALA A 33 -1.77 12.21 -10.05
N ALA A 34 -1.08 12.27 -11.19
CA ALA A 34 -1.38 11.53 -12.40
C ALA A 34 -2.86 11.58 -12.82
N GLY A 35 -3.50 12.74 -12.68
CA GLY A 35 -4.91 12.93 -13.04
C GLY A 35 -5.94 12.43 -12.01
N LEU A 36 -5.49 11.97 -10.83
CA LEU A 36 -6.36 11.57 -9.73
C LEU A 36 -7.09 12.75 -9.06
N LEU A 37 -6.76 13.98 -9.46
CA LEU A 37 -7.28 15.22 -8.90
C LEU A 37 -8.05 16.06 -9.89
N THR A 38 -9.12 16.64 -9.36
CA THR A 38 -9.77 17.77 -9.99
C THR A 38 -8.89 19.02 -9.82
N GLU A 39 -9.06 19.98 -10.73
CA GLU A 39 -8.35 21.26 -10.66
C GLU A 39 -8.67 22.02 -9.35
N GLU A 40 -9.92 21.98 -8.89
CA GLU A 40 -10.34 22.59 -7.61
C GLU A 40 -9.63 21.92 -6.42
N ALA A 41 -9.51 20.59 -6.42
CA ALA A 41 -8.78 19.88 -5.37
C ALA A 41 -7.29 20.24 -5.38
N ALA A 42 -6.67 20.26 -6.56
CA ALA A 42 -5.29 20.70 -6.74
C ALA A 42 -5.08 22.16 -6.25
N ALA A 43 -6.02 23.06 -6.54
CA ALA A 43 -6.00 24.44 -6.05
C ALA A 43 -6.08 24.53 -4.52
N HIS A 44 -6.97 23.73 -3.90
CA HIS A 44 -7.07 23.67 -2.45
C HIS A 44 -5.77 23.16 -1.80
N LEU A 45 -5.07 22.22 -2.43
CA LEU A 45 -3.78 21.75 -1.90
C LEU A 45 -2.67 22.75 -2.05
N VAL A 46 -2.59 23.43 -3.19
CA VAL A 46 -1.63 24.52 -3.36
C VAL A 46 -1.88 25.60 -2.31
N SER A 47 -3.14 25.99 -2.09
CA SER A 47 -3.51 26.91 -1.00
C SER A 47 -3.05 26.41 0.37
N SER A 48 -3.27 25.13 0.66
CA SER A 48 -2.84 24.47 1.90
C SER A 48 -1.32 24.47 2.06
N ASN A 49 -0.58 24.04 1.04
CA ASN A 49 0.88 23.94 1.04
C ASN A 49 1.54 25.31 1.23
N LEU A 50 0.90 26.37 0.73
CA LEU A 50 1.34 27.75 0.92
C LEU A 50 0.92 28.35 2.28
N GLY A 51 0.15 27.62 3.09
CA GLY A 51 -0.29 28.03 4.43
C GLY A 51 -1.39 29.11 4.43
N ILE A 52 -2.26 29.11 3.42
CA ILE A 52 -3.19 30.22 3.11
C ILE A 52 -4.62 29.98 3.63
N ASN A 53 -4.92 28.77 4.11
CA ASN A 53 -6.21 28.47 4.72
C ASN A 53 -6.40 29.29 6.01
N GLY A 54 -7.56 29.93 6.14
CA GLY A 54 -7.91 30.67 7.35
C GLY A 54 -7.91 29.72 8.54
N ALA A 55 -7.02 29.98 9.50
CA ALA A 55 -6.66 29.10 10.61
C ALA A 55 -5.75 27.90 10.28
N GLY A 56 -4.72 28.07 9.45
CA GLY A 56 -3.46 27.29 9.58
C GLY A 56 -3.53 25.78 9.34
N GLU A 57 -4.66 25.19 8.98
CA GLU A 57 -4.70 23.77 8.64
C GLU A 57 -4.26 23.59 7.19
N ARG A 58 -3.07 23.01 7.03
CA ARG A 58 -2.76 22.25 5.81
C ARG A 58 -3.88 21.21 5.64
N ILE A 59 -4.08 20.68 4.44
CA ILE A 59 -4.88 19.46 4.27
C ILE A 59 -4.07 18.34 4.95
N GLU A 60 -4.23 18.26 6.26
CA GLU A 60 -3.45 17.42 7.13
C GLU A 60 -4.18 16.10 7.27
N ALA A 61 -3.60 15.09 6.66
CA ALA A 61 -3.77 13.72 7.09
C ALA A 61 -3.13 13.53 8.47
N LYS A 62 -3.73 14.11 9.52
CA LYS A 62 -3.22 14.04 10.91
C LYS A 62 -3.34 12.64 11.51
N LEU A 63 -4.26 11.83 10.98
CA LEU A 63 -4.48 10.48 11.46
C LEU A 63 -3.27 9.61 11.12
N LYS A 64 -2.68 8.99 12.14
CA LYS A 64 -1.61 8.02 11.93
C LYS A 64 -2.22 6.67 11.61
N ILE A 65 -1.48 5.83 10.88
CA ILE A 65 -1.98 4.54 10.41
C ILE A 65 -2.32 3.62 11.60
N GLY A 66 -1.47 3.59 12.63
CA GLY A 66 -1.71 2.82 13.85
C GLY A 66 -2.93 3.27 14.68
N ASP A 67 -3.48 4.45 14.42
CA ASP A 67 -4.67 4.98 15.11
C ASP A 67 -5.97 4.67 14.34
N LEU A 68 -5.89 3.93 13.22
CA LEU A 68 -7.06 3.53 12.45
C LEU A 68 -7.96 2.59 13.25
N THR A 69 -9.26 2.87 13.20
CA THR A 69 -10.32 1.97 13.67
C THR A 69 -11.22 1.60 12.50
N PRO A 70 -11.95 0.48 12.56
CA PRO A 70 -12.95 0.16 11.54
C PRO A 70 -14.07 1.22 11.49
N ALA A 71 -14.69 1.36 10.32
CA ALA A 71 -15.91 2.16 10.09
C ALA A 71 -15.78 3.69 10.21
N LEU A 72 -14.57 4.26 10.26
CA LEU A 72 -14.35 5.69 10.01
C LEU A 72 -14.80 6.08 8.60
N SER A 73 -15.60 7.15 8.51
CA SER A 73 -16.26 7.62 7.27
C SER A 73 -15.47 8.66 6.48
N ASP A 74 -14.46 9.28 7.11
CA ASP A 74 -13.48 10.16 6.48
C ASP A 74 -12.09 9.86 7.08
N VAL A 75 -11.22 9.33 6.25
CA VAL A 75 -9.86 8.92 6.60
C VAL A 75 -8.91 9.60 5.63
N SER A 76 -8.00 10.40 6.19
CA SER A 76 -6.91 11.02 5.46
C SER A 76 -5.58 10.61 6.09
N LEU A 77 -4.70 9.98 5.29
CA LEU A 77 -3.44 9.37 5.72
C LEU A 77 -2.30 9.82 4.82
N THR A 78 -1.10 9.99 5.37
CA THR A 78 0.13 10.10 4.57
C THR A 78 1.04 8.95 4.94
N GLY A 79 1.62 8.28 3.94
CA GLY A 79 2.50 7.15 4.19
C GLY A 79 3.40 6.85 2.99
N ARG A 80 4.49 6.12 3.25
CA ARG A 80 5.37 5.59 2.22
C ARG A 80 4.77 4.33 1.62
N VAL A 81 4.74 4.25 0.30
CA VAL A 81 4.32 3.05 -0.43
C VAL A 81 5.29 1.92 -0.18
N ILE A 82 4.80 0.84 0.42
CA ILE A 82 5.53 -0.40 0.64
C ILE A 82 5.39 -1.29 -0.60
N HIS A 83 4.17 -1.43 -1.11
CA HIS A 83 3.89 -2.31 -2.24
C HIS A 83 2.67 -1.87 -3.04
N VAL A 84 2.73 -2.01 -4.37
CA VAL A 84 1.60 -1.83 -5.28
C VAL A 84 1.27 -3.20 -5.87
N PHE A 85 0.08 -3.73 -5.59
CA PHE A 85 -0.36 -5.00 -6.17
C PHE A 85 -0.82 -4.80 -7.62
N PRO A 86 -0.68 -5.82 -8.49
CA PRO A 86 -1.35 -5.83 -9.78
C PRO A 86 -2.86 -5.63 -9.60
N SER A 87 -3.47 -4.89 -10.52
CA SER A 87 -4.92 -4.75 -10.55
C SER A 87 -5.58 -6.09 -10.88
N ARG A 88 -6.79 -6.30 -10.37
CA ARG A 88 -7.62 -7.47 -10.65
C ARG A 88 -8.97 -7.02 -11.22
N SER A 89 -9.40 -7.69 -12.28
CA SER A 89 -10.71 -7.46 -12.89
C SER A 89 -11.67 -8.57 -12.49
N PHE A 90 -12.95 -8.23 -12.37
CA PHE A 90 -14.01 -9.18 -12.04
C PHE A 90 -15.30 -8.80 -12.76
N ASP A 91 -16.17 -9.77 -12.98
CA ASP A 91 -17.49 -9.53 -13.58
C ASP A 91 -18.47 -9.02 -12.51
N ARG A 92 -19.28 -8.04 -12.89
CA ARG A 92 -20.40 -7.53 -12.10
C ARG A 92 -21.72 -7.97 -12.72
N ASP A 93 -22.78 -7.87 -11.94
CA ASP A 93 -24.14 -7.95 -12.44
C ASP A 93 -24.32 -6.98 -13.63
N ASN A 94 -25.02 -7.43 -14.67
CA ASN A 94 -25.30 -6.70 -15.92
C ASN A 94 -24.13 -6.53 -16.89
N ASN A 95 -23.24 -7.53 -17.03
CA ASN A 95 -22.12 -7.55 -18.00
C ASN A 95 -21.13 -6.36 -17.87
N LYS A 96 -21.11 -5.68 -16.72
CA LYS A 96 -20.10 -4.65 -16.44
C LYS A 96 -18.87 -5.32 -15.83
N LYS A 97 -17.68 -4.84 -16.18
CA LYS A 97 -16.45 -5.24 -15.51
C LYS A 97 -16.15 -4.29 -14.37
N GLY A 98 -15.84 -4.84 -13.20
CA GLY A 98 -15.25 -4.10 -12.09
C GLY A 98 -13.73 -4.29 -12.08
N LYS A 99 -13.03 -3.31 -11.53
CA LYS A 99 -11.58 -3.38 -11.32
C LYS A 99 -11.23 -3.00 -9.89
N VAL A 100 -10.23 -3.66 -9.33
CA VAL A 100 -9.70 -3.35 -8.00
C VAL A 100 -8.18 -3.33 -8.03
N LEU A 101 -7.58 -2.34 -7.37
CA LEU A 101 -6.14 -2.24 -7.15
C LEU A 101 -5.89 -2.04 -5.65
N ARG A 102 -4.87 -2.71 -5.13
CA ARG A 102 -4.45 -2.59 -3.73
C ARG A 102 -3.05 -2.01 -3.63
N LEU A 103 -2.85 -1.20 -2.61
CA LEU A 103 -1.60 -0.53 -2.27
C LEU A 103 -1.35 -0.78 -0.78
N ILE A 104 -0.11 -1.00 -0.36
CA ILE A 104 0.25 -0.96 1.05
C ILE A 104 1.05 0.31 1.27
N ILE A 105 0.62 1.12 2.25
CA ILE A 105 1.37 2.29 2.72
C ILE A 105 1.73 2.11 4.18
N GLY A 106 2.82 2.73 4.63
CA GLY A 106 3.24 2.73 6.02
C GLY A 106 3.78 4.07 6.51
N ASP A 107 3.66 4.29 7.81
CA ASP A 107 4.20 5.42 8.55
C ASP A 107 4.94 4.90 9.80
N LYS A 108 5.27 5.80 10.73
CA LYS A 108 5.98 5.43 11.97
C LYS A 108 5.15 4.56 12.93
N THR A 109 3.83 4.44 12.75
CA THR A 109 2.95 3.72 13.67
C THR A 109 2.37 2.43 13.08
N GLY A 110 2.44 2.24 11.77
CA GLY A 110 2.10 0.95 11.17
C GLY A 110 2.00 0.98 9.65
N SER A 111 1.34 -0.04 9.10
CA SER A 111 1.03 -0.14 7.68
C SER A 111 -0.43 -0.50 7.45
N VAL A 112 -1.00 -0.05 6.35
CA VAL A 112 -2.40 -0.32 5.98
C VAL A 112 -2.54 -0.59 4.50
N VAL A 113 -3.49 -1.46 4.16
CA VAL A 113 -3.93 -1.68 2.78
C VAL A 113 -4.90 -0.57 2.36
N VAL A 114 -4.57 0.10 1.27
CA VAL A 114 -5.42 1.07 0.59
C VAL A 114 -5.99 0.44 -0.68
N VAL A 115 -7.30 0.53 -0.85
CA VAL A 115 -8.06 -0.13 -1.92
C VAL A 115 -8.68 0.91 -2.84
N PHE A 116 -8.41 0.77 -4.14
CA PHE A 116 -8.94 1.60 -5.21
C PHE A 116 -9.86 0.76 -6.10
N TRP A 117 -10.98 1.33 -6.50
CA TRP A 117 -11.99 0.67 -7.33
C TRP A 117 -12.15 1.36 -8.68
N ASP A 118 -12.43 0.58 -9.71
CA ASP A 118 -12.77 1.01 -11.07
C ASP A 118 -11.80 2.08 -11.62
N GLU A 119 -12.33 3.25 -12.01
CA GLU A 119 -11.56 4.36 -12.57
C GLU A 119 -10.38 4.77 -11.67
N LYS A 120 -10.53 4.70 -10.34
CA LYS A 120 -9.43 5.00 -9.42
C LYS A 120 -8.34 3.93 -9.50
N ALA A 121 -8.69 2.66 -9.67
CA ALA A 121 -7.72 1.60 -9.90
C ALA A 121 -6.97 1.81 -11.23
N ASP A 122 -7.68 2.20 -12.29
CA ASP A 122 -7.08 2.53 -13.59
C ASP A 122 -6.10 3.70 -13.48
N HIS A 123 -6.48 4.77 -12.77
CA HIS A 123 -5.62 5.93 -12.58
C HIS A 123 -4.36 5.61 -11.78
N VAL A 124 -4.47 4.80 -10.71
CA VAL A 124 -3.29 4.36 -9.96
C VAL A 124 -2.36 3.51 -10.83
N GLU A 125 -2.91 2.61 -11.64
CA GLU A 125 -2.10 1.81 -12.56
C GLU A 125 -1.41 2.68 -13.63
N ALA A 126 -2.14 3.62 -14.24
CA ALA A 126 -1.62 4.56 -15.23
C ALA A 126 -0.55 5.50 -14.66
N SER A 127 -0.63 5.83 -13.37
CA SER A 127 0.36 6.66 -12.67
C SER A 127 1.75 6.02 -12.58
N LYS A 128 1.85 4.70 -12.77
CA LYS A 128 3.07 3.91 -12.58
C LYS A 128 3.71 4.13 -11.21
N LEU A 129 2.88 4.31 -10.16
CA LEU A 129 3.32 4.45 -8.77
C LEU A 129 4.25 3.29 -8.39
N LYS A 130 5.34 3.61 -7.69
CA LYS A 130 6.37 2.64 -7.29
C LYS A 130 6.54 2.59 -5.76
N PRO A 131 6.98 1.46 -5.21
CA PRO A 131 7.46 1.38 -3.83
C PRO A 131 8.49 2.46 -3.51
N GLY A 132 8.49 2.92 -2.26
CA GLY A 132 9.37 3.95 -1.72
C GLY A 132 8.82 5.37 -1.85
N LYS A 133 7.84 5.64 -2.72
CA LYS A 133 7.23 6.97 -2.86
C LYS A 133 6.33 7.31 -1.68
N ILE A 134 6.31 8.58 -1.26
CA ILE A 134 5.36 9.06 -0.25
C ILE A 134 4.07 9.44 -0.96
N VAL A 135 2.94 9.01 -0.40
CA VAL A 135 1.61 9.34 -0.91
C VAL A 135 0.72 9.86 0.21
N ARG A 136 -0.25 10.71 -0.17
CA ARG A 136 -1.35 11.12 0.70
C ARG A 136 -2.66 10.58 0.15
N ILE A 137 -3.45 9.96 1.01
CA ILE A 137 -4.83 9.57 0.77
C ILE A 137 -5.70 10.60 1.48
N LEU A 138 -6.71 11.13 0.80
CA LEU A 138 -7.71 12.01 1.40
C LEU A 138 -9.10 11.42 1.23
N HIS A 139 -9.97 11.67 2.22
CA HIS A 139 -11.39 11.35 2.17
C HIS A 139 -11.69 9.88 1.81
N GLY A 140 -10.81 8.98 2.25
CA GLY A 140 -11.08 7.54 2.24
C GLY A 140 -12.05 7.17 3.35
N TYR A 141 -12.38 5.89 3.43
CA TYR A 141 -13.13 5.33 4.57
C TYR A 141 -12.54 3.98 4.96
N SER A 142 -12.49 3.71 6.25
CA SER A 142 -11.97 2.45 6.78
C SER A 142 -13.07 1.38 6.80
N ARG A 143 -12.69 0.11 6.59
CA ARG A 143 -13.56 -1.06 6.79
C ARG A 143 -12.77 -2.21 7.38
N ASP A 144 -13.45 -3.05 8.16
CA ASP A 144 -12.90 -4.36 8.50
C ASP A 144 -13.01 -5.30 7.30
N ARG A 145 -11.93 -6.05 7.07
CA ARG A 145 -11.89 -7.17 6.15
C ARG A 145 -11.17 -8.32 6.80
N ARG A 146 -11.94 -9.29 7.31
CA ARG A 146 -11.43 -10.52 7.93
C ARG A 146 -10.49 -10.23 9.10
N GLY A 147 -10.82 -9.23 9.91
CA GLY A 147 -10.03 -8.82 11.07
C GLY A 147 -8.88 -7.85 10.78
N ASN A 148 -8.69 -7.46 9.52
CA ASN A 148 -7.72 -6.42 9.13
C ASN A 148 -8.45 -5.15 8.69
N ILE A 149 -7.93 -3.99 9.07
CA ILE A 149 -8.47 -2.71 8.64
C ILE A 149 -7.93 -2.38 7.25
N GLU A 150 -8.82 -2.07 6.30
CA GLU A 150 -8.47 -1.52 4.99
C GLU A 150 -9.05 -0.13 4.81
N VAL A 151 -8.33 0.76 4.12
CA VAL A 151 -8.82 2.09 3.72
C VAL A 151 -9.25 2.05 2.26
N ASN A 152 -10.51 2.33 2.00
CA ASN A 152 -11.05 2.36 0.65
C ASN A 152 -11.11 3.80 0.14
N VAL A 153 -10.65 4.01 -1.10
CA VAL A 153 -10.71 5.30 -1.78
C VAL A 153 -11.91 5.30 -2.71
N GLY A 154 -13.06 5.73 -2.16
CA GLY A 154 -14.31 5.86 -2.91
C GLY A 154 -14.37 7.12 -3.79
N ASN A 155 -15.57 7.49 -4.26
CA ASN A 155 -15.76 8.61 -5.19
C ASN A 155 -15.21 9.96 -4.68
N ARG A 156 -15.34 10.23 -3.37
CA ARG A 156 -14.79 11.44 -2.74
C ARG A 156 -13.29 11.34 -2.46
N GLY A 157 -12.77 10.12 -2.47
CA GLY A 157 -11.40 9.83 -2.11
C GLY A 157 -10.40 10.25 -3.19
N GLN A 158 -9.23 10.69 -2.75
CA GLN A 158 -8.16 11.17 -3.61
C GLN A 158 -6.81 10.59 -3.17
N LEU A 159 -5.91 10.41 -4.14
CA LEU A 159 -4.54 10.00 -3.92
C LEU A 159 -3.62 11.08 -4.50
N PHE A 160 -2.60 11.44 -3.72
CA PHE A 160 -1.54 12.38 -4.07
C PHE A 160 -0.22 11.66 -4.00
N MET A 161 0.62 11.88 -5.00
CA MET A 161 2.00 11.38 -4.97
C MET A 161 2.93 12.54 -4.65
N GLU A 162 3.88 12.29 -3.77
CA GLU A 162 4.94 13.23 -3.39
C GLU A 162 4.37 14.63 -3.04
N PRO A 163 3.43 14.71 -2.06
CA PRO A 163 2.85 15.97 -1.66
C PRO A 163 3.95 16.92 -1.18
N MET A 164 3.88 18.20 -1.57
CA MET A 164 4.98 19.16 -1.38
C MET A 164 5.38 19.39 0.07
N ASP A 165 4.46 19.17 1.00
CA ASP A 165 4.64 19.35 2.44
C ASP A 165 5.08 18.07 3.16
N ALA A 166 5.22 16.94 2.46
CA ALA A 166 5.82 15.73 3.04
C ALA A 166 7.34 15.85 3.07
N VAL A 167 7.90 15.69 4.27
CA VAL A 167 9.33 15.64 4.52
C VAL A 167 9.77 14.16 4.54
N GLU A 168 10.75 13.80 3.72
CA GLU A 168 11.18 12.42 3.49
C GLU A 168 11.58 11.71 4.79
N GLU A 169 12.25 12.42 5.69
CA GLU A 169 12.75 11.95 6.98
C GLU A 169 11.63 11.66 8.00
N ASP A 170 10.43 12.17 7.77
CA ASP A 170 9.30 11.92 8.65
C ASP A 170 8.70 10.51 8.47
N PHE A 171 9.05 9.83 7.38
CA PHE A 171 8.53 8.51 7.04
C PHE A 171 9.65 7.45 7.10
N PRO A 172 9.40 6.26 7.68
CA PRO A 172 10.38 5.19 7.70
C PRO A 172 10.85 4.84 6.29
N LYS A 173 12.12 4.44 6.14
CA LYS A 173 12.64 3.99 4.86
C LYS A 173 11.91 2.72 4.40
N LEU A 174 11.87 2.47 3.09
CA LEU A 174 11.18 1.30 2.55
C LEU A 174 11.65 -0.01 3.20
N ASP A 175 12.97 -0.17 3.33
CA ASP A 175 13.57 -1.41 3.84
C ASP A 175 13.26 -1.64 5.34
N SER A 176 12.96 -0.59 6.11
CA SER A 176 12.60 -0.75 7.53
C SER A 176 11.22 -1.35 7.75
N PHE A 177 10.40 -1.52 6.71
CA PHE A 177 9.12 -2.22 6.79
C PHE A 177 9.25 -3.75 6.64
N PHE A 178 10.47 -4.26 6.44
CA PHE A 178 10.77 -5.69 6.28
C PHE A 178 11.59 -6.19 7.46
N LEU A 179 11.06 -7.21 8.15
CA LEU A 179 11.77 -7.91 9.19
C LEU A 179 12.67 -8.99 8.58
N THR A 180 13.77 -9.32 9.26
CA THR A 180 14.47 -10.58 8.98
C THR A 180 13.70 -11.74 9.64
N PRO A 181 13.89 -13.00 9.23
CA PRO A 181 13.38 -14.17 9.96
C PRO A 181 13.74 -14.17 11.44
N ALA A 182 14.90 -13.61 11.82
CA ALA A 182 15.34 -13.52 13.20
C ALA A 182 14.49 -12.56 14.04
N ASP A 183 13.84 -11.56 13.42
CA ASP A 183 13.06 -10.54 14.11
C ASP A 183 11.56 -10.88 14.18
N VAL A 184 11.14 -12.05 13.67
CA VAL A 184 9.75 -12.50 13.70
C VAL A 184 9.45 -13.20 15.03
N HIS A 185 8.74 -12.51 15.92
CA HIS A 185 8.49 -13.00 17.28
C HIS A 185 7.01 -13.11 17.68
N ALA A 186 6.09 -12.55 16.87
CA ALA A 186 4.68 -12.47 17.20
C ALA A 186 3.81 -12.92 16.03
N GLU A 187 2.63 -13.46 16.34
CA GLU A 187 1.61 -13.75 15.35
C GLU A 187 1.04 -12.47 14.74
N GLY A 188 0.51 -12.57 13.52
CA GLY A 188 -0.08 -11.44 12.80
C GLY A 188 0.51 -11.23 11.42
N THR A 189 0.20 -10.10 10.80
CA THR A 189 0.69 -9.77 9.46
C THR A 189 2.11 -9.22 9.51
N VAL A 190 2.98 -9.70 8.62
CA VAL A 190 4.38 -9.30 8.55
C VAL A 190 4.83 -9.10 7.09
N ASN A 191 5.81 -8.22 6.88
CA ASN A 191 6.65 -8.29 5.68
C ASN A 191 8.03 -8.80 6.11
N ILE A 192 8.55 -9.79 5.42
CA ILE A 192 9.87 -10.35 5.70
C ILE A 192 10.76 -10.33 4.47
N GLU A 193 12.06 -10.17 4.68
CA GLU A 193 13.07 -10.37 3.67
C GLU A 193 14.05 -11.46 4.12
N GLY A 194 14.38 -12.39 3.22
CA GLY A 194 15.38 -13.41 3.51
C GLY A 194 15.84 -14.18 2.28
N VAL A 195 16.81 -15.07 2.48
CA VAL A 195 17.36 -15.93 1.43
C VAL A 195 16.75 -17.32 1.51
N VAL A 196 16.27 -17.84 0.38
CA VAL A 196 15.76 -19.21 0.26
C VAL A 196 16.92 -20.19 0.43
N MET A 197 16.89 -20.98 1.50
CA MET A 197 17.89 -22.00 1.80
C MET A 197 17.46 -23.38 1.31
N ASP A 198 16.18 -23.68 1.43
CA ASP A 198 15.59 -24.94 1.00
C ASP A 198 14.21 -24.72 0.39
N ASN A 199 13.85 -25.61 -0.52
CA ASN A 199 12.50 -25.81 -1.02
C ASN A 199 12.15 -27.30 -0.88
N PHE A 200 10.88 -27.61 -0.70
CA PHE A 200 10.41 -28.97 -0.53
C PHE A 200 9.35 -29.32 -1.58
N PRO A 201 9.28 -30.59 -2.03
CA PRO A 201 8.23 -31.03 -2.92
C PRO A 201 6.84 -30.69 -2.37
N ALA A 202 5.97 -30.20 -3.25
CA ALA A 202 4.58 -29.94 -2.91
C ALA A 202 3.89 -31.23 -2.46
N SER A 203 3.06 -31.11 -1.43
CA SER A 203 2.15 -32.18 -0.99
C SER A 203 0.71 -31.82 -1.38
N THR A 204 -0.10 -32.83 -1.71
CA THR A 204 -1.54 -32.66 -1.97
C THR A 204 -2.39 -33.17 -0.81
N PHE A 205 -3.61 -32.65 -0.70
CA PHE A 205 -4.59 -33.10 0.29
C PHE A 205 -6.02 -32.90 -0.24
N ALA A 206 -6.97 -33.67 0.29
CA ALA A 206 -8.39 -33.49 -0.02
C ALA A 206 -8.98 -32.32 0.79
N LYS A 207 -9.63 -31.38 0.12
CA LYS A 207 -10.39 -30.28 0.74
C LYS A 207 -11.77 -30.76 1.19
N GLN A 208 -12.39 -30.03 2.11
CA GLN A 208 -13.74 -30.33 2.59
C GLN A 208 -14.82 -30.23 1.51
N ASP A 209 -14.60 -29.41 0.48
CA ASP A 209 -15.49 -29.25 -0.67
C ASP A 209 -15.31 -30.34 -1.74
N GLY A 210 -14.44 -31.33 -1.50
CA GLY A 210 -14.11 -32.41 -2.42
C GLY A 210 -13.05 -32.05 -3.47
N GLY A 211 -12.54 -30.80 -3.47
CA GLY A 211 -11.41 -30.41 -4.30
C GLY A 211 -10.06 -30.95 -3.80
N GLU A 212 -9.02 -30.84 -4.62
CA GLU A 212 -7.64 -31.08 -4.20
C GLU A 212 -6.97 -29.75 -3.80
N GLY A 213 -6.25 -29.75 -2.68
CA GLY A 213 -5.40 -28.65 -2.24
C GLY A 213 -3.93 -29.01 -2.33
N LYS A 214 -3.09 -27.98 -2.48
CA LYS A 214 -1.63 -28.12 -2.49
C LYS A 214 -1.01 -27.31 -1.36
N VAL A 215 0.04 -27.87 -0.75
CA VAL A 215 0.88 -27.17 0.22
C VAL A 215 2.36 -27.34 -0.14
N GLY A 216 3.07 -26.22 -0.20
CA GLY A 216 4.51 -26.16 -0.44
C GLY A 216 5.21 -25.45 0.72
N ARG A 217 6.50 -25.68 0.89
CA ARG A 217 7.30 -25.01 1.92
C ARG A 217 8.63 -24.57 1.36
N LEU A 218 9.00 -23.33 1.69
CA LEU A 218 10.36 -22.81 1.55
C LEU A 218 10.94 -22.53 2.94
N VAL A 219 12.26 -22.60 3.08
CA VAL A 219 12.97 -22.16 4.28
C VAL A 219 13.70 -20.88 3.95
N LEU A 220 13.41 -19.81 4.68
CA LEU A 220 14.12 -18.54 4.57
C LEU A 220 15.11 -18.38 5.72
N GLU A 221 16.30 -17.87 5.42
CA GLU A 221 17.33 -17.54 6.41
C GLU A 221 17.81 -16.10 6.20
N GLU A 222 17.87 -15.34 7.28
CA GLU A 222 18.51 -14.02 7.37
C GLU A 222 18.62 -13.64 8.86
N GLY A 223 19.62 -12.84 9.22
CA GLY A 223 19.81 -12.40 10.62
C GLY A 223 20.19 -13.52 11.61
N GLY A 224 20.58 -14.70 11.11
CA GLY A 224 20.99 -15.84 11.94
C GLY A 224 19.87 -16.78 12.38
N ALA A 225 18.64 -16.58 11.90
CA ALA A 225 17.53 -17.49 12.15
C ALA A 225 16.88 -17.97 10.85
N ARG A 226 16.13 -19.07 10.95
CA ARG A 226 15.36 -19.67 9.86
C ARG A 226 13.87 -19.57 10.15
N ILE A 227 13.07 -19.34 9.11
CA ILE A 227 11.62 -19.39 9.20
C ILE A 227 11.03 -20.14 8.01
N ASN A 228 9.97 -20.92 8.28
CA ASN A 228 9.22 -21.59 7.22
C ASN A 228 8.29 -20.59 6.53
N LEU A 229 8.30 -20.61 5.20
CA LEU A 229 7.30 -19.97 4.36
C LEU A 229 6.37 -21.04 3.80
N VAL A 230 5.10 -21.01 4.21
CA VAL A 230 4.07 -21.97 3.81
C VAL A 230 3.29 -21.42 2.63
N LEU A 231 3.36 -22.11 1.50
CA LEU A 231 2.67 -21.78 0.26
C LEU A 231 1.42 -22.65 0.11
N TRP A 232 0.32 -22.06 -0.36
CA TRP A 232 -0.95 -22.73 -0.55
C TRP A 232 -1.39 -22.63 -2.01
N ASP A 233 -1.94 -23.73 -2.55
CA ASP A 233 -2.61 -23.80 -3.85
C ASP A 233 -1.82 -23.12 -5.00
N ASP A 234 -2.33 -22.02 -5.57
CA ASP A 234 -1.73 -21.27 -6.67
C ASP A 234 -0.32 -20.78 -6.34
N LYS A 235 -0.07 -20.44 -5.07
CA LYS A 235 1.25 -19.97 -4.62
C LYS A 235 2.31 -21.06 -4.65
N VAL A 236 1.91 -22.34 -4.56
CA VAL A 236 2.84 -23.47 -4.70
C VAL A 236 3.33 -23.56 -6.15
N GLU A 237 2.43 -23.37 -7.11
CA GLU A 237 2.77 -23.43 -8.53
C GLU A 237 3.59 -22.21 -8.96
N GLU A 238 3.29 -21.03 -8.41
CA GLU A 238 4.03 -19.80 -8.71
C GLU A 238 5.41 -19.73 -8.06
N PHE A 239 5.57 -20.25 -6.84
CA PHE A 239 6.75 -19.96 -6.00
C PHE A 239 7.39 -21.20 -5.34
N GLY A 240 6.83 -22.39 -5.51
CA GLY A 240 7.32 -23.62 -4.86
C GLY A 240 8.72 -24.04 -5.28
N GLU A 241 9.15 -23.65 -6.49
CA GLU A 241 10.43 -24.03 -7.08
C GLU A 241 11.46 -22.88 -7.09
N ILE A 242 11.29 -21.86 -6.23
CA ILE A 242 12.28 -20.79 -6.13
C ILE A 242 13.66 -21.41 -5.81
N PRO A 243 14.72 -21.10 -6.60
CA PRO A 243 16.05 -21.66 -6.40
C PRO A 243 16.65 -21.26 -5.05
N LYS A 244 17.44 -22.16 -4.47
CA LYS A 244 18.27 -21.87 -3.30
C LYS A 244 19.21 -20.69 -3.57
N GLY A 245 19.53 -19.92 -2.54
CA GLY A 245 20.31 -18.69 -2.65
C GLY A 245 19.52 -17.48 -3.18
N THR A 246 18.25 -17.65 -3.56
CA THR A 246 17.41 -16.53 -4.01
C THR A 246 16.97 -15.69 -2.83
N ARG A 247 17.27 -14.39 -2.86
CA ARG A 247 16.73 -13.40 -1.91
C ARG A 247 15.34 -12.99 -2.33
N ILE A 248 14.38 -13.10 -1.42
CA ILE A 248 12.99 -12.71 -1.65
C ILE A 248 12.47 -11.79 -0.56
N GLN A 249 11.50 -10.96 -0.93
CA GLN A 249 10.61 -10.25 -0.01
C GLN A 249 9.24 -10.92 -0.03
N VAL A 250 8.71 -11.25 1.14
CA VAL A 250 7.33 -11.69 1.35
C VAL A 250 6.59 -10.52 1.98
N ILE A 251 5.50 -10.09 1.36
CA ILE A 251 4.76 -8.88 1.72
C ILE A 251 3.35 -9.27 2.10
N SER A 252 2.90 -8.83 3.27
CA SER A 252 1.61 -9.22 3.86
C SER A 252 1.47 -10.73 4.05
N GLY A 253 2.52 -11.37 4.58
CA GLY A 253 2.46 -12.76 5.05
C GLY A 253 1.81 -12.85 6.43
N THR A 254 1.21 -13.99 6.77
CA THR A 254 0.59 -14.20 8.09
C THR A 254 1.45 -15.11 8.96
N VAL A 255 2.01 -14.58 10.04
CA VAL A 255 2.74 -15.36 11.05
C VAL A 255 1.75 -16.16 11.87
N ARG A 256 2.02 -17.47 12.00
CA ARG A 256 1.30 -18.40 12.87
C ARG A 256 2.30 -19.25 13.63
N THR A 257 1.89 -19.72 14.80
CA THR A 257 2.63 -20.75 15.52
C THR A 257 2.44 -22.10 14.81
N GLY A 258 3.51 -22.67 14.29
CA GLY A 258 3.49 -24.00 13.66
C GLY A 258 3.35 -25.12 14.68
N ASN A 259 3.14 -26.36 14.20
CA ASN A 259 2.94 -27.54 15.06
C ASN A 259 4.11 -27.84 16.00
N SER A 260 5.32 -27.38 15.67
CA SER A 260 6.52 -27.51 16.51
C SER A 260 6.66 -26.40 17.56
N GLY A 261 5.72 -25.46 17.63
CA GLY A 261 5.78 -24.28 18.50
C GLY A 261 6.66 -23.14 17.96
N SER A 262 7.23 -23.28 16.76
CA SER A 262 8.04 -22.23 16.12
C SER A 262 7.19 -21.37 15.17
N PRO A 263 7.50 -20.08 14.99
CA PRO A 263 6.78 -19.24 14.04
C PRO A 263 6.98 -19.72 12.60
N GLU A 264 5.93 -19.64 11.80
CA GLU A 264 5.96 -19.84 10.35
C GLU A 264 5.11 -18.78 9.65
N VAL A 265 5.50 -18.40 8.44
CA VAL A 265 4.80 -17.38 7.64
C VAL A 265 3.95 -18.07 6.58
N HIS A 266 2.63 -17.84 6.63
CA HIS A 266 1.67 -18.36 5.67
C HIS A 266 1.43 -17.34 4.56
N VAL A 267 1.52 -17.81 3.31
CA VAL A 267 1.23 -17.02 2.11
C VAL A 267 -0.22 -17.23 1.70
N SER A 268 -0.95 -16.14 1.56
CA SER A 268 -2.38 -16.12 1.24
C SER A 268 -2.66 -15.35 -0.07
N TRP A 269 -3.94 -15.26 -0.45
CA TRP A 269 -4.41 -14.57 -1.67
C TRP A 269 -4.07 -13.07 -1.75
N ASP A 270 -3.72 -12.47 -0.61
CA ASP A 270 -3.30 -11.08 -0.40
C ASP A 270 -1.80 -10.91 -0.11
N THR A 271 -1.04 -12.01 -0.06
CA THR A 271 0.41 -11.97 0.07
C THR A 271 1.06 -11.79 -1.31
N ALA A 272 2.11 -10.97 -1.38
CA ALA A 272 2.98 -10.87 -2.55
C ALA A 272 4.38 -11.41 -2.24
N ILE A 273 4.97 -12.11 -3.19
CA ILE A 273 6.38 -12.52 -3.14
C ILE A 273 7.13 -11.80 -4.25
N LYS A 274 8.25 -11.16 -3.91
CA LYS A 274 9.16 -10.50 -4.84
C LYS A 274 10.53 -11.15 -4.80
N ILE A 275 11.05 -11.50 -5.97
CA ILE A 275 12.45 -11.91 -6.11
C ILE A 275 13.32 -10.65 -6.17
N ILE A 276 14.19 -10.47 -5.18
CA ILE A 276 15.12 -9.32 -5.10
C ILE A 276 16.42 -9.65 -5.82
N LYS A 277 16.95 -10.85 -5.59
CA LYS A 277 18.16 -11.35 -6.26
C LYS A 277 18.04 -12.85 -6.45
N LYS A 278 18.15 -13.32 -7.70
CA LYS A 278 18.17 -14.76 -7.98
C LYS A 278 19.44 -15.39 -7.43
N GLY A 279 19.29 -16.55 -6.78
CA GLY A 279 20.40 -17.44 -6.45
C GLY A 279 21.00 -18.00 -7.74
N VAL A 280 22.30 -18.30 -7.67
CA VAL A 280 23.04 -19.01 -8.73
C VAL A 280 23.10 -20.48 -8.35
#